data_AF-A0A7J8WEN7-F1
#
_entry.id   AF-A0A7J8WEN7-F1
#
_cell.length_a   1.000
_cell.length_b   1.000
_cell.length_c   1.000
_cell.angle_alpha   90.00
_cell.angle_beta   90.00
_cell.angle_gamma   90.00
#
_symmetry.space_group_name_H-M   'P 1'
#
loop_
_entity.id
_entity.type
_entity.pdbx_description
1 polymer ?
#
loop_
_entity_poly.entity_id
_entity_poly.type
_entity_poly.pdbx_seq_one_letter_code
_entity_poly.pdbx_strand_id
1 'polypeptide(L)'
;RKKLADCAPGFARGTTGGKGGEFYVVTDLIDNAADPKPGTLLHAELIVTSDKTIDARGANVEIYNGAGITVQFAKNVIIYGLQIHHIIPAKGGKTKDGENYHGLPGASDGDGVSFFGATNIWLDHLSLHHCANGLIDVIQGSTAVTISNCHFTNNNDVMLFGASDSYSADKKM
;
A
#
# COMPACT_ATOMS: atom_id res chain seq x y z
N ARG A 1 14.34 -7.85 12.19
CA ARG A 1 13.15 -7.39 11.43
C ARG A 1 12.55 -8.47 10.52
N LYS A 2 13.33 -9.12 9.65
CA LYS A 2 12.84 -10.05 8.59
C LYS A 2 12.06 -11.31 9.04
N LYS A 3 12.16 -11.76 10.30
CA LYS A 3 11.37 -12.91 10.81
C LYS A 3 9.85 -12.70 10.71
N LEU A 4 9.39 -11.44 10.67
CA LEU A 4 7.99 -11.09 10.42
C LEU A 4 7.44 -11.78 9.16
N ALA A 5 8.25 -11.84 8.09
CA ALA A 5 7.87 -12.41 6.80
C ALA A 5 7.57 -13.93 6.83
N ASP A 6 7.83 -14.61 7.94
CA ASP A 6 7.50 -16.02 8.14
C ASP A 6 6.13 -16.23 8.80
N CYS A 7 5.41 -15.14 9.10
CA CYS A 7 4.23 -15.17 9.96
C CYS A 7 2.92 -14.80 9.25
N ALA A 8 2.94 -14.50 7.95
CA ALA A 8 1.73 -14.12 7.20
C ALA A 8 0.67 -15.24 7.30
N PRO A 9 -0.53 -14.97 7.86
CA PRO A 9 -1.60 -15.95 7.96
C PRO A 9 -2.53 -15.90 6.74
N GLY A 10 -3.58 -16.72 6.75
CA GLY A 10 -4.69 -16.61 5.81
C GLY A 10 -4.31 -16.83 4.34
N PHE A 11 -5.02 -16.13 3.45
CA PHE A 11 -4.81 -16.24 2.01
C PHE A 11 -3.47 -15.65 1.54
N ALA A 12 -2.84 -14.77 2.33
CA ALA A 12 -1.52 -14.23 2.03
C ALA A 12 -0.38 -15.10 2.60
N ARG A 13 -0.67 -16.31 3.11
CA ARG A 13 0.38 -17.20 3.62
C ARG A 13 1.47 -17.42 2.57
N GLY A 14 2.72 -17.25 3.00
CA GLY A 14 3.89 -17.32 2.11
C GLY A 14 4.28 -15.98 1.48
N THR A 15 3.56 -14.89 1.76
CA THR A 15 4.01 -13.53 1.44
C THR A 15 5.25 -13.21 2.27
N THR A 16 6.37 -13.01 1.59
CA THR A 16 7.69 -12.76 2.18
C THR A 16 8.13 -11.30 2.11
N GLY A 17 7.47 -10.49 1.27
CA GLY A 17 7.86 -9.10 1.06
C GLY A 17 9.33 -8.97 0.63
N GLY A 18 10.05 -8.02 1.23
CA GLY A 18 11.47 -7.77 0.98
C GLY A 18 12.44 -8.68 1.72
N LYS A 19 12.03 -9.87 2.18
CA LYS A 19 12.86 -10.76 3.03
C LYS A 19 14.26 -11.01 2.45
N GLY A 20 14.37 -11.19 1.13
CA GLY A 20 15.65 -11.42 0.44
C GLY A 20 16.47 -10.17 0.13
N GLY A 21 15.87 -8.98 0.17
CA GLY A 21 16.51 -7.73 -0.23
C GLY A 21 17.26 -7.01 0.90
N GLU A 22 17.98 -5.96 0.58
CA GLU A 22 18.66 -5.11 1.56
C GLU A 22 17.67 -4.25 2.36
N PHE A 23 18.09 -3.81 3.55
CA PHE A 23 17.34 -2.80 4.28
C PHE A 23 17.55 -1.42 3.65
N TYR A 24 16.47 -0.66 3.54
CA TYR A 24 16.48 0.75 3.19
C TYR A 24 15.83 1.52 4.33
N VAL A 25 16.51 2.54 4.85
CA VAL A 25 16.03 3.37 5.95
C VAL A 25 15.68 4.74 5.39
N VAL A 26 14.42 5.14 5.55
CA VAL A 26 13.96 6.50 5.28
C VAL A 26 14.42 7.38 6.44
N THR A 27 15.16 8.44 6.14
CA THR A 27 15.75 9.37 7.12
C THR A 27 15.35 10.83 6.89
N ASP A 28 14.69 11.10 5.76
CA ASP A 28 14.28 12.43 5.33
C ASP A 28 12.82 12.38 4.88
N LEU A 29 12.06 13.42 5.23
CA LEU A 29 10.65 13.57 4.86
C LEU A 29 10.49 14.51 3.65
N ILE A 30 11.56 15.17 3.21
CA ILE A 30 11.52 16.09 2.07
C ILE A 30 11.50 15.28 0.79
N ASP A 31 10.35 15.29 0.12
CA ASP A 31 10.16 14.52 -1.09
C ASP A 31 10.27 15.32 -2.39
N ASN A 32 10.67 14.62 -3.46
CA ASN A 32 10.46 15.02 -4.84
C ASN A 32 10.10 13.78 -5.66
N ALA A 33 8.82 13.59 -6.00
CA ALA A 33 8.36 12.44 -6.76
C ALA A 33 8.99 12.27 -8.16
N ALA A 34 9.49 13.36 -8.77
CA ALA A 34 10.21 13.30 -10.03
C ALA A 34 11.70 12.92 -9.86
N ASP A 35 12.27 13.18 -8.69
CA ASP A 35 13.65 12.81 -8.36
C ASP A 35 13.80 12.48 -6.85
N PRO A 36 13.31 11.31 -6.42
CA PRO A 36 13.42 10.87 -5.04
C PRO A 36 14.90 10.72 -4.67
N LYS A 37 15.28 11.32 -3.53
CA LYS A 37 16.63 11.19 -2.98
C LYS A 37 16.70 9.95 -2.10
N PRO A 38 17.86 9.27 -2.03
CA PRO A 38 18.08 8.27 -1.00
C PRO A 38 17.77 8.85 0.39
N GLY A 39 16.98 8.11 1.16
CA GLY A 39 16.47 8.53 2.46
C GLY A 39 15.07 9.15 2.47
N THR A 40 14.39 9.40 1.34
CA THR A 40 13.05 10.04 1.32
C THR A 40 11.89 9.05 1.12
N LEU A 41 10.66 9.50 1.44
CA LEU A 41 9.38 8.84 1.11
C LEU A 41 8.49 9.78 0.30
N LEU A 42 7.70 9.25 -0.64
CA LEU A 42 6.93 10.03 -1.62
C LEU A 42 5.74 10.80 -0.99
N HIS A 43 5.54 12.08 -1.35
CA HIS A 43 4.35 12.90 -1.03
C HIS A 43 3.25 12.79 -2.11
N ALA A 44 3.63 12.39 -3.32
CA ALA A 44 2.68 11.87 -4.31
C ALA A 44 2.20 10.48 -3.88
N GLU A 45 1.24 9.91 -4.61
CA GLU A 45 0.77 8.55 -4.36
C GLU A 45 1.95 7.57 -4.28
N LEU A 46 2.06 6.86 -3.15
CA LEU A 46 3.16 5.94 -2.92
C LEU A 46 2.88 4.63 -3.66
N ILE A 47 3.45 4.50 -4.86
CA ILE A 47 3.35 3.26 -5.64
C ILE A 47 4.39 2.25 -5.14
N VAL A 48 3.91 1.14 -4.58
CA VAL A 48 4.76 0.06 -4.05
C VAL A 48 4.92 -1.03 -5.10
N THR A 49 6.17 -1.31 -5.46
CA THR A 49 6.54 -2.39 -6.39
C THR A 49 6.67 -3.74 -5.69
N SER A 50 6.78 -4.81 -6.48
CA SER A 50 6.90 -6.18 -5.96
C SER A 50 8.08 -6.40 -5.02
N ASP A 51 7.95 -7.41 -4.17
CA ASP A 51 9.00 -7.91 -3.27
C ASP A 51 9.50 -6.82 -2.30
N LYS A 52 8.54 -6.16 -1.64
CA LYS A 52 8.80 -5.06 -0.68
C LYS A 52 8.16 -5.32 0.68
N THR A 53 8.82 -4.80 1.71
CA THR A 53 8.25 -4.70 3.05
C THR A 53 8.39 -3.27 3.53
N ILE A 54 7.28 -2.61 3.85
CA ILE A 54 7.27 -1.37 4.63
C ILE A 54 7.08 -1.77 6.10
N ASP A 55 8.07 -1.47 6.94
CA ASP A 55 8.11 -1.89 8.35
C ASP A 55 8.35 -0.69 9.27
N ALA A 56 7.29 -0.19 9.89
CA ALA A 56 7.34 0.96 10.79
C ALA A 56 7.74 0.63 12.23
N ARG A 57 8.04 -0.64 12.57
CA ARG A 57 8.37 -1.00 13.97
C ARG A 57 9.54 -0.17 14.48
N GLY A 58 9.43 0.31 15.72
CA GLY A 58 10.47 1.10 16.38
C GLY A 58 10.46 2.59 16.01
N ALA A 59 9.48 3.06 15.24
CA ALA A 59 9.24 4.48 14.98
C ALA A 59 7.73 4.76 14.94
N ASN A 60 7.33 6.02 15.15
CA ASN A 60 5.98 6.47 14.81
C ASN A 60 6.00 6.98 13.37
N VAL A 61 5.40 6.24 12.44
CA VAL A 61 5.42 6.55 11.01
C VAL A 61 3.99 6.79 10.53
N GLU A 62 3.75 8.02 10.08
CA GLU A 62 2.45 8.51 9.62
C GLU A 62 2.49 8.83 8.12
N ILE A 63 1.48 8.39 7.38
CA ILE A 63 1.21 8.78 5.99
C ILE A 63 -0.07 9.63 6.01
N TYR A 64 0.06 10.93 5.72
CA TYR A 64 -1.06 11.86 5.92
C TYR A 64 -0.96 13.15 5.09
N ASN A 65 -2.10 13.84 4.95
CA ASN A 65 -2.22 15.13 4.24
C ASN A 65 -1.71 15.09 2.79
N GLY A 66 -1.82 13.91 2.17
CA GLY A 66 -1.38 13.64 0.81
C GLY A 66 -2.13 12.43 0.25
N ALA A 67 -1.58 11.80 -0.77
CA ALA A 67 -2.13 10.59 -1.35
C ALA A 67 -1.84 9.35 -0.49
N GLY A 68 -2.63 8.30 -0.70
CA GLY A 68 -2.46 7.01 -0.03
C GLY A 68 -1.34 6.16 -0.64
N ILE A 69 -1.41 4.86 -0.33
CA ILE A 69 -0.48 3.85 -0.82
C ILE A 69 -1.17 2.99 -1.87
N THR A 70 -0.53 2.78 -3.02
CA THR A 70 -1.06 1.91 -4.06
C THR A 70 -0.11 0.76 -4.39
N VAL A 71 -0.66 -0.45 -4.46
CA VAL A 71 0.03 -1.64 -4.98
C VAL A 71 -0.67 -2.03 -6.29
N GLN A 72 -0.07 -1.68 -7.42
CA GLN A 72 -0.66 -1.88 -8.74
C GLN A 72 0.15 -2.89 -9.54
N PHE A 73 -0.51 -3.95 -10.01
CA PHE A 73 0.08 -5.05 -10.80
C PHE A 73 1.36 -5.65 -10.20
N ALA A 74 1.44 -5.61 -8.87
CA ALA A 74 2.61 -6.03 -8.10
C ALA A 74 2.25 -7.20 -7.18
N LYS A 75 3.28 -7.87 -6.69
CA LYS A 75 3.11 -9.05 -5.83
C LYS A 75 4.09 -9.11 -4.69
N ASN A 76 3.76 -9.93 -3.70
CA ASN A 76 4.65 -10.22 -2.58
C ASN A 76 5.02 -8.95 -1.81
N VAL A 77 4.02 -8.29 -1.22
CA VAL A 77 4.18 -7.03 -0.48
C VAL A 77 3.68 -7.18 0.94
N ILE A 78 4.46 -6.66 1.90
CA ILE A 78 4.05 -6.54 3.31
C ILE A 78 4.04 -5.07 3.69
N ILE A 79 2.95 -4.59 4.30
CA ILE A 79 2.89 -3.24 4.89
C ILE A 79 2.53 -3.42 6.36
N TYR A 80 3.41 -2.96 7.25
CA TYR A 80 3.33 -3.25 8.67
C TYR A 80 3.52 -2.01 9.54
N GLY A 81 2.60 -1.80 10.48
CA GLY A 81 2.76 -0.86 11.60
C GLY A 81 2.58 0.63 11.26
N LEU A 82 2.11 0.99 10.05
CA LEU A 82 1.90 2.39 9.67
C LEU A 82 0.63 2.96 10.30
N GLN A 83 0.65 4.27 10.53
CA GLN A 83 -0.55 5.07 10.69
C GLN A 83 -0.85 5.77 9.35
N ILE A 84 -2.06 5.64 8.83
CA ILE A 84 -2.46 6.21 7.54
C ILE A 84 -3.76 6.99 7.75
N HIS A 85 -3.72 8.31 7.55
CA HIS A 85 -4.89 9.14 7.86
C HIS A 85 -4.91 10.47 7.15
N HIS A 86 -6.08 11.12 7.10
CA HIS A 86 -6.22 12.43 6.44
C HIS A 86 -5.71 12.37 4.99
N ILE A 87 -5.93 11.23 4.33
CA ILE A 87 -5.60 11.03 2.94
C ILE A 87 -6.61 11.81 2.11
N ILE A 88 -6.10 12.54 1.12
CA ILE A 88 -6.90 13.39 0.25
C ILE A 88 -6.68 12.99 -1.21
N PRO A 89 -7.65 13.24 -2.11
CA PRO A 89 -7.47 12.98 -3.52
C PRO A 89 -6.26 13.75 -4.05
N ALA A 90 -5.44 13.10 -4.86
CA ALA A 90 -4.26 13.70 -5.45
C ALA A 90 -4.28 13.53 -6.97
N LYS A 91 -3.81 14.56 -7.67
CA LYS A 91 -3.65 14.48 -9.12
C LYS A 91 -2.54 13.49 -9.43
N GLY A 92 -2.79 12.58 -10.38
CA GLY A 92 -1.75 11.78 -10.98
C GLY A 92 -0.69 12.65 -11.66
N GLY A 93 0.44 12.07 -12.01
CA GLY A 93 1.56 12.81 -12.59
C GLY A 93 2.78 11.92 -12.82
N LYS A 94 3.83 12.47 -13.42
CA LYS A 94 5.07 11.71 -13.67
C LYS A 94 5.74 11.35 -12.34
N THR A 95 5.71 10.08 -11.98
CA THR A 95 6.54 9.49 -10.93
C THR A 95 7.84 8.97 -11.55
N LYS A 96 8.93 8.92 -10.77
CA LYS A 96 10.12 8.17 -11.17
C LYS A 96 9.81 6.68 -10.99
N ASP A 97 9.49 6.03 -12.10
CA ASP A 97 9.16 4.61 -12.15
C ASP A 97 10.32 3.75 -11.65
N GLY A 98 10.02 2.75 -10.82
CA GLY A 98 10.91 1.59 -10.66
C GLY A 98 10.99 0.82 -11.98
N GLU A 99 12.04 0.03 -12.21
CA GLU A 99 12.39 -0.59 -13.51
C GLU A 99 11.28 -1.43 -14.20
N ASN A 100 10.10 -1.61 -13.60
CA ASN A 100 8.98 -2.41 -14.11
C ASN A 100 7.60 -1.72 -14.04
N TYR A 101 7.49 -0.40 -13.80
CA TYR A 101 6.19 0.29 -13.88
C TYR A 101 5.91 0.71 -15.33
N HIS A 102 4.75 0.28 -15.85
CA HIS A 102 4.30 0.60 -17.20
C HIS A 102 2.97 1.35 -17.12
N GLY A 103 3.01 2.66 -16.83
CA GLY A 103 1.81 3.51 -16.79
C GLY A 103 2.12 4.95 -16.38
N LEU A 104 1.16 5.85 -16.56
CA LEU A 104 1.11 7.09 -15.76
C LEU A 104 0.24 6.78 -14.54
N PRO A 105 0.66 7.12 -13.32
CA PRO A 105 -0.22 7.05 -12.15
C PRO A 105 -1.53 7.78 -12.45
N GLY A 106 -2.64 7.08 -12.21
CA GLY A 106 -3.97 7.69 -12.24
C GLY A 106 -4.10 8.76 -11.16
N ALA A 107 -5.23 9.48 -11.16
CA ALA A 107 -5.56 10.27 -9.98
C ALA A 107 -5.88 9.30 -8.82
N SER A 108 -5.31 9.56 -7.65
CA SER A 108 -5.73 8.92 -6.41
C SER A 108 -7.02 9.59 -5.95
N ASP A 109 -8.05 8.80 -5.67
CA ASP A 109 -9.37 9.23 -5.21
C ASP A 109 -9.44 9.49 -3.71
N GLY A 110 -8.34 9.26 -2.98
CA GLY A 110 -8.23 9.56 -1.56
C GLY A 110 -8.41 8.36 -0.64
N ASP A 111 -8.27 7.14 -1.17
CA ASP A 111 -8.21 5.93 -0.36
C ASP A 111 -6.91 5.80 0.43
N GLY A 112 -6.97 5.19 1.62
CA GLY A 112 -5.79 4.93 2.44
C GLY A 112 -4.77 4.00 1.78
N VAL A 113 -5.23 2.80 1.38
CA VAL A 113 -4.41 1.79 0.70
C VAL A 113 -5.22 1.09 -0.39
N SER A 114 -4.73 1.09 -1.63
CA SER A 114 -5.45 0.48 -2.77
C SER A 114 -4.62 -0.60 -3.46
N PHE A 115 -5.26 -1.74 -3.73
CA PHE A 115 -4.70 -2.87 -4.45
C PHE A 115 -5.40 -3.05 -5.79
N PHE A 116 -4.62 -2.96 -6.87
CA PHE A 116 -5.12 -3.07 -8.23
C PHE A 116 -4.41 -4.21 -8.94
N GLY A 117 -5.11 -5.33 -9.15
CA GLY A 117 -4.53 -6.53 -9.76
C GLY A 117 -3.29 -7.05 -9.00
N ALA A 118 -3.26 -6.89 -7.68
CA ALA A 118 -2.14 -7.28 -6.83
C ALA A 118 -2.33 -8.67 -6.25
N THR A 119 -1.24 -9.39 -5.97
CA THR A 119 -1.32 -10.74 -5.41
C THR A 119 -0.30 -11.00 -4.31
N ASN A 120 -0.65 -11.85 -3.33
CA ASN A 120 0.20 -12.14 -2.18
C ASN A 120 0.56 -10.87 -1.40
N ILE A 121 -0.45 -10.28 -0.77
CA ILE A 121 -0.34 -9.01 -0.04
C ILE A 121 -0.72 -9.19 1.42
N TRP A 122 0.11 -8.71 2.34
CA TRP A 122 -0.18 -8.75 3.76
C TRP A 122 -0.13 -7.35 4.37
N LEU A 123 -1.30 -6.86 4.79
CA LEU A 123 -1.44 -5.68 5.64
C LEU A 123 -1.57 -6.14 7.09
N ASP A 124 -0.72 -5.61 7.98
CA ASP A 124 -0.75 -6.01 9.38
C ASP A 124 -0.44 -4.85 10.33
N HIS A 125 -1.14 -4.79 11.45
CA HIS A 125 -0.91 -3.78 12.50
C HIS A 125 -1.00 -2.34 11.99
N LEU A 126 -1.85 -2.07 11.01
CA LEU A 126 -2.06 -0.71 10.52
C LEU A 126 -3.11 0.01 11.36
N SER A 127 -2.96 1.32 11.52
CA SER A 127 -4.02 2.20 12.05
C SER A 127 -4.50 3.14 10.95
N LEU A 128 -5.76 3.03 10.51
CA LEU A 128 -6.30 3.84 9.43
C LEU A 128 -7.55 4.61 9.86
N HIS A 129 -7.64 5.89 9.48
CA HIS A 129 -8.77 6.76 9.82
C HIS A 129 -8.84 8.04 8.98
N HIS A 130 -10.01 8.68 8.92
CA HIS A 130 -10.20 10.00 8.29
C HIS A 130 -9.62 10.12 6.86
N CYS A 131 -9.76 9.09 6.02
CA CYS A 131 -9.45 9.21 4.59
C CYS A 131 -10.63 9.87 3.87
N ALA A 132 -10.36 10.58 2.77
CA ALA A 132 -11.40 11.26 2.03
C ALA A 132 -12.40 10.30 1.38
N ASN A 133 -11.95 9.07 1.05
CA ASN A 133 -12.76 7.99 0.52
C ASN A 133 -12.61 6.72 1.39
N GLY A 134 -12.32 5.55 0.81
CA GLY A 134 -12.17 4.29 1.53
C GLY A 134 -10.90 4.21 2.38
N LEU A 135 -10.84 3.29 3.35
CA LEU A 135 -9.56 2.99 4.01
C LEU A 135 -8.74 1.99 3.20
N ILE A 136 -9.37 0.91 2.74
CA ILE A 136 -8.68 -0.14 1.96
C ILE A 136 -9.55 -0.60 0.79
N ASP A 137 -8.98 -0.52 -0.41
CA ASP A 137 -9.59 -1.02 -1.63
C ASP A 137 -8.83 -2.24 -2.16
N VAL A 138 -9.54 -3.35 -2.34
CA VAL A 138 -9.02 -4.59 -2.94
C VAL A 138 -9.83 -4.89 -4.19
N ILE A 139 -9.29 -4.51 -5.35
CA ILE A 139 -10.07 -4.47 -6.59
C ILE A 139 -9.28 -5.06 -7.76
N GLN A 140 -9.96 -5.20 -8.90
CA GLN A 140 -9.34 -5.43 -10.21
C GLN A 140 -8.54 -6.75 -10.28
N GLY A 141 -9.14 -7.82 -9.77
CA GLY A 141 -8.57 -9.17 -9.78
C GLY A 141 -7.49 -9.37 -8.72
N SER A 142 -7.38 -8.45 -7.76
CA SER A 142 -6.50 -8.66 -6.61
C SER A 142 -6.94 -9.90 -5.82
N THR A 143 -5.99 -10.71 -5.36
CA THR A 143 -6.27 -11.97 -4.64
C THR A 143 -5.10 -12.34 -3.71
N ALA A 144 -5.26 -13.37 -2.88
CA ALA A 144 -4.25 -13.80 -1.91
C ALA A 144 -3.85 -12.64 -0.97
N VAL A 145 -4.85 -11.91 -0.48
CA VAL A 145 -4.70 -10.77 0.43
C VAL A 145 -5.05 -11.20 1.86
N THR A 146 -4.31 -10.70 2.85
CA THR A 146 -4.66 -10.82 4.26
C THR A 146 -4.50 -9.47 4.92
N ILE A 147 -5.55 -9.05 5.64
CA ILE A 147 -5.58 -7.83 6.43
C ILE A 147 -5.80 -8.29 7.87
N SER A 148 -4.82 -8.11 8.74
CA SER A 148 -4.85 -8.63 10.10
C SER A 148 -4.38 -7.61 11.13
N ASN A 149 -4.90 -7.69 12.36
CA ASN A 149 -4.48 -6.87 13.50
C ASN A 149 -4.52 -5.35 13.24
N CYS A 150 -5.32 -4.89 12.28
CA CYS A 150 -5.47 -3.47 11.97
C CYS A 150 -6.55 -2.82 12.85
N HIS A 151 -6.43 -1.51 13.04
CA HIS A 151 -7.39 -0.68 13.78
C HIS A 151 -7.98 0.38 12.83
N PHE A 152 -9.28 0.27 12.57
CA PHE A 152 -10.02 1.15 11.67
C PHE A 152 -10.99 2.00 12.46
N THR A 153 -10.89 3.32 12.35
CA THR A 153 -11.74 4.24 13.10
C THR A 153 -12.10 5.46 12.27
N ASN A 154 -13.18 6.15 12.64
CA ASN A 154 -13.51 7.48 12.11
C ASN A 154 -13.47 7.57 10.58
N ASN A 155 -14.05 6.59 9.90
CA ASN A 155 -14.24 6.58 8.45
C ASN A 155 -15.58 5.95 8.12
N ASN A 156 -16.29 6.48 7.12
CA ASN A 156 -17.59 5.94 6.73
C ASN A 156 -17.42 4.68 5.88
N ASP A 157 -16.51 4.74 4.92
CA ASP A 157 -16.23 3.64 4.00
C ASP A 157 -14.92 2.97 4.40
N VAL A 158 -15.00 1.72 4.88
CA VAL A 158 -13.86 1.06 5.52
C VAL A 158 -13.09 0.19 4.54
N MET A 159 -13.76 -0.81 3.95
CA MET A 159 -13.12 -1.72 3.01
C MET A 159 -14.03 -2.00 1.81
N LEU A 160 -13.46 -1.97 0.61
CA LEU A 160 -14.11 -2.43 -0.62
C LEU A 160 -13.39 -3.65 -1.18
N PHE A 161 -14.13 -4.74 -1.41
CA PHE A 161 -13.63 -5.95 -2.06
C PHE A 161 -14.41 -6.16 -3.36
N GLY A 162 -13.79 -5.81 -4.49
CA GLY A 162 -14.42 -5.79 -5.81
C GLY A 162 -15.28 -4.54 -6.02
N ALA A 163 -14.87 -3.68 -6.96
CA ALA A 163 -15.51 -2.37 -7.18
C ALA A 163 -16.65 -2.38 -8.22
N SER A 164 -16.87 -3.50 -8.93
CA SER A 164 -17.83 -3.55 -10.03
C SER A 164 -18.50 -4.91 -10.17
N ASP A 165 -19.83 -4.91 -10.19
CA ASP A 165 -20.68 -6.11 -10.39
C ASP A 165 -20.42 -6.82 -11.74
N SER A 166 -19.78 -6.14 -12.67
CA SER A 166 -19.48 -6.65 -14.02
C SER A 166 -18.05 -7.19 -14.16
N TYR A 167 -17.18 -6.98 -13.17
CA TYR A 167 -15.76 -7.32 -13.31
C TYR A 167 -15.48 -8.79 -12.98
N SER A 168 -15.55 -9.63 -14.01
CA SER A 168 -15.48 -11.09 -13.85
C SER A 168 -14.19 -11.64 -13.24
N ALA A 169 -13.08 -10.91 -13.25
CA ALA A 169 -11.82 -11.38 -12.67
C ALA A 169 -11.85 -11.40 -11.13
N ASP A 170 -12.71 -10.58 -10.50
CA ASP A 170 -12.91 -10.59 -9.04
C ASP A 170 -13.60 -11.86 -8.54
N LYS A 171 -14.15 -12.70 -9.43
CA LYS A 171 -14.70 -14.02 -9.05
C LYS A 171 -13.65 -14.98 -8.46
N LYS A 172 -12.37 -14.69 -8.67
CA LYS A 172 -11.24 -15.47 -8.17
C LYS A 172 -10.56 -14.82 -6.96
N MET A 173 -11.11 -13.72 -6.44
CA MET A 173 -10.60 -13.04 -5.26
C MET A 173 -10.51 -13.99 -4.07
#